data_AF-A0A1D2U0M8-F1
#
_entry.id   AF-A0A1D2U0M8-F1
#
_cell.length_a   1.000
_cell.length_b   1.000
_cell.length_c   1.000
_cell.angle_alpha   90.00
_cell.angle_beta   90.00
_cell.angle_gamma   90.00
#
_symmetry.space_group_name_H-M   'P 1'
#
loop_
_entity.id
_entity.type
_entity.pdbx_description
1 polymer ?
#
loop_
_entity_poly.entity_id
_entity_poly.type
_entity_poly.pdbx_seq_one_letter_code
_entity_poly.pdbx_strand_id
1 'polypeptide(L)'
;MKLYFVVFPLVFLTACASKPKPPLVQVRDVPSTMLPAEGIESIRYSENLKAYPVGRYVDPNNSLVMHERHRIYRVETTAKWNLHPNNPAQVPLGPPVGVIDPARRETPVNAEVLAEVNRQKFATQALLDQSAKLDQTLSQLSEAFRAAKQVGDQNRILRDELATTQKRLETLEQELRKKQADALIGTNQDTTNQW
;
A
#
# COMPACT_ATOMS: atom_id res chain seq x y z
N MET A 1 -63.26 15.68 -56.18
CA MET A 1 -61.93 15.69 -55.54
C MET A 1 -61.98 15.24 -54.06
N LYS A 2 -62.58 14.08 -53.74
CA LYS A 2 -62.67 13.57 -52.34
C LYS A 2 -62.23 12.11 -52.17
N LEU A 3 -61.99 11.39 -53.27
CA LEU A 3 -61.60 9.98 -53.23
C LEU A 3 -60.08 9.77 -53.03
N TYR A 4 -59.25 10.72 -53.48
CA TYR A 4 -57.79 10.60 -53.39
C TYR A 4 -57.23 10.74 -51.95
N PHE A 5 -57.95 11.44 -51.07
CA PHE A 5 -57.51 11.66 -49.69
C PHE A 5 -57.62 10.41 -48.79
N VAL A 6 -58.38 9.40 -49.21
CA VAL A 6 -58.54 8.13 -48.47
C VAL A 6 -57.51 7.08 -48.91
N VAL A 7 -56.98 7.19 -50.13
CA VAL A 7 -56.04 6.19 -50.67
C VAL A 7 -54.61 6.42 -50.15
N PHE A 8 -54.22 7.67 -49.87
CA PHE A 8 -52.87 8.01 -49.41
C PHE A 8 -52.48 7.41 -48.04
N PRO A 9 -53.33 7.37 -46.98
CA PRO A 9 -52.97 6.73 -45.72
C PRO A 9 -52.93 5.20 -45.80
N LEU A 10 -53.60 4.59 -46.79
CA LEU A 10 -53.66 3.13 -46.95
C LEU A 10 -52.32 2.54 -47.44
N VAL A 11 -51.53 3.32 -48.19
CA VAL A 11 -50.23 2.89 -48.74
C VAL A 11 -49.13 2.84 -47.66
N PHE A 12 -49.26 3.62 -46.58
CA PHE A 12 -48.28 3.61 -45.48
C PHE A 12 -48.45 2.43 -44.50
N LEU A 13 -49.54 1.67 -44.59
CA LEU A 13 -49.81 0.51 -43.73
C LEU A 13 -49.22 -0.81 -44.25
N THR A 14 -48.71 -0.86 -45.49
CA THR A 14 -48.13 -2.08 -46.07
C THR A 14 -46.63 -2.26 -45.81
N ALA A 15 -45.99 -1.34 -45.08
CA ALA A 15 -44.53 -1.36 -44.86
C ALA A 15 -44.08 -2.20 -43.63
N CYS A 16 -44.99 -2.86 -42.91
CA CYS A 16 -44.62 -3.83 -41.88
C CYS A 16 -44.22 -5.18 -42.51
N ALA A 17 -43.09 -5.18 -43.24
CA ALA A 17 -42.39 -6.41 -43.58
C ALA A 17 -41.76 -6.99 -42.30
N SER A 18 -42.55 -7.75 -41.55
CA SER A 18 -42.07 -8.58 -40.46
C SER A 18 -40.96 -9.47 -41.00
N LYS A 19 -39.73 -9.28 -40.52
CA LYS A 19 -38.61 -10.15 -40.87
C LYS A 19 -39.04 -11.60 -40.55
N PRO A 20 -38.96 -12.55 -41.49
CA PRO A 20 -39.26 -13.93 -41.17
C PRO A 20 -38.32 -14.35 -40.04
N LYS A 21 -38.91 -14.80 -38.93
CA LYS A 21 -38.14 -15.38 -37.83
C LYS A 21 -37.31 -16.49 -38.45
N PRO A 22 -35.97 -16.53 -38.26
CA PRO A 22 -35.18 -17.61 -38.80
C PRO A 22 -35.82 -18.92 -38.33
N PRO A 23 -35.98 -19.92 -39.23
CA PRO A 23 -36.61 -21.17 -38.84
C PRO A 23 -35.86 -21.68 -37.62
N LEU A 24 -36.58 -21.85 -36.51
CA LEU A 24 -36.06 -22.57 -35.37
C LEU A 24 -35.81 -23.98 -35.89
N VAL A 25 -34.53 -24.29 -36.14
CA VAL A 25 -34.12 -25.66 -36.42
C VAL A 25 -34.48 -26.44 -35.17
N GLN A 26 -35.61 -27.14 -35.24
CA GLN A 26 -35.98 -28.14 -34.25
C GLN A 26 -34.93 -29.23 -34.40
N VAL A 27 -33.88 -29.16 -33.58
CA VAL A 27 -32.90 -30.23 -33.45
C VAL A 27 -33.71 -31.40 -32.91
N ARG A 28 -34.04 -32.35 -33.80
CA ARG A 28 -34.76 -33.55 -33.43
C ARG A 28 -33.77 -34.43 -32.68
N ASP A 29 -34.03 -34.66 -31.41
CA ASP A 29 -33.18 -35.52 -30.59
C ASP A 29 -33.19 -36.93 -31.22
N VAL A 30 -32.04 -37.31 -31.78
CA VAL A 30 -31.86 -38.65 -32.34
C VAL A 30 -31.51 -39.57 -31.17
N PRO A 31 -32.29 -40.63 -30.91
CA PRO A 31 -31.99 -41.58 -29.85
C PRO A 31 -30.55 -42.10 -29.96
N SER A 32 -29.86 -42.21 -28.83
CA SER A 32 -28.46 -42.68 -28.74
C SER A 32 -27.38 -41.76 -29.33
N THR A 33 -27.70 -40.50 -29.67
CA THR A 33 -26.67 -39.49 -30.02
C THR A 33 -26.36 -38.49 -28.90
N MET A 34 -27.17 -38.48 -27.85
CA MET A 34 -26.96 -37.62 -26.69
C MET A 34 -26.25 -38.39 -25.59
N LEU A 35 -25.10 -37.87 -25.18
CA LEU A 35 -24.44 -38.29 -23.95
C LEU A 35 -25.01 -37.49 -22.78
N PRO A 36 -25.21 -38.13 -21.62
CA PRO A 36 -25.60 -37.42 -20.42
C PRO A 36 -24.46 -36.48 -19.98
N ALA A 37 -24.80 -35.38 -19.32
CA ALA A 37 -23.83 -34.32 -18.99
C ALA A 37 -22.65 -34.85 -18.15
N GLU A 38 -22.90 -35.81 -17.27
CA GLU A 38 -21.91 -36.52 -16.46
C GLU A 38 -20.94 -37.40 -17.28
N GLY A 39 -21.31 -37.79 -18.51
CA GLY A 39 -20.53 -38.67 -19.39
C GLY A 39 -19.70 -37.95 -20.43
N ILE A 40 -19.87 -36.63 -20.63
CA ILE A 40 -19.17 -35.88 -21.69
C ILE A 40 -17.65 -35.90 -21.47
N GLU A 41 -17.21 -35.75 -20.22
CA GLU A 41 -15.80 -35.74 -19.82
C GLU A 41 -15.10 -37.09 -20.04
N SER A 42 -15.85 -38.20 -20.16
CA SER A 42 -15.28 -39.50 -20.53
C SER A 42 -14.73 -39.51 -21.96
N ILE A 43 -15.30 -38.69 -22.84
CA ILE A 43 -14.93 -38.61 -24.26
C ILE A 43 -13.96 -37.46 -24.49
N ARG A 44 -14.24 -36.29 -23.92
CA ARG A 44 -13.44 -35.08 -24.14
C ARG A 44 -13.43 -34.22 -22.90
N TYR A 45 -12.24 -33.74 -22.54
CA TYR A 45 -12.09 -32.74 -21.50
C TYR A 45 -12.55 -31.38 -21.98
N SER A 46 -13.40 -30.71 -21.20
CA SER A 46 -13.82 -29.33 -21.47
C SER A 46 -12.67 -28.33 -21.37
N GLU A 47 -12.86 -27.15 -21.95
CA GLU A 47 -11.91 -26.06 -21.83
C GLU A 47 -11.96 -25.48 -20.41
N ASN A 48 -10.79 -25.20 -19.82
CA ASN A 48 -10.73 -24.52 -18.55
C ASN A 48 -10.65 -23.02 -18.78
N LEU A 49 -11.72 -22.31 -18.43
CA LEU A 49 -11.80 -20.86 -18.49
C LEU A 49 -11.52 -20.25 -17.10
N LYS A 50 -10.60 -19.30 -17.05
CA LYS A 50 -10.33 -18.52 -15.84
C LYS A 50 -10.72 -17.07 -16.02
N ALA A 51 -11.51 -16.58 -15.07
CA ALA A 51 -11.93 -15.19 -15.02
C ALA A 51 -10.86 -14.34 -14.33
N TYR A 52 -10.31 -13.38 -15.05
CA TYR A 52 -9.38 -12.39 -14.53
C TYR A 52 -10.10 -11.05 -14.39
N PRO A 53 -10.21 -10.50 -13.16
CA PRO A 53 -10.70 -9.14 -12.99
C PRO A 53 -9.60 -8.17 -13.43
N VAL A 54 -9.94 -7.29 -14.36
CA VAL A 54 -9.05 -6.21 -14.79
C VAL A 54 -9.59 -4.88 -14.25
N GLY A 55 -8.70 -4.08 -13.66
CA GLY A 55 -9.03 -2.76 -13.13
C GLY A 55 -9.34 -1.75 -14.24
N ARG A 56 -9.68 -0.52 -13.82
CA ARG A 56 -9.70 0.62 -14.75
C ARG A 56 -8.28 0.91 -15.22
N TYR A 57 -8.08 1.09 -16.52
CA TYR A 57 -6.78 1.48 -17.06
C TYR A 57 -6.95 2.36 -18.29
N VAL A 58 -5.95 3.21 -18.56
CA VAL A 58 -5.88 4.02 -19.80
C VAL A 58 -5.13 3.20 -20.84
N ASP A 59 -5.66 3.11 -22.06
CA ASP A 59 -5.05 2.33 -23.14
C ASP A 59 -3.62 2.82 -23.43
N PRO A 60 -2.59 1.95 -23.33
CA PRO A 60 -1.21 2.33 -23.62
C PRO A 60 -1.00 2.84 -25.05
N ASN A 61 -1.82 2.41 -26.01
CA ASN A 61 -1.74 2.82 -27.41
C ASN A 61 -2.54 4.09 -27.70
N ASN A 62 -3.45 4.51 -26.80
CA ASN A 62 -4.26 5.70 -26.96
C ASN A 62 -4.62 6.32 -25.60
N SER A 63 -3.92 7.40 -25.24
CA SER A 63 -4.08 8.09 -23.96
C SER A 63 -5.45 8.78 -23.76
N LEU A 64 -6.28 8.89 -24.80
CA LEU A 64 -7.62 9.45 -24.73
C LEU A 64 -8.70 8.39 -24.43
N VAL A 65 -8.34 7.10 -24.35
CA VAL A 65 -9.28 6.00 -24.12
C VAL A 65 -9.02 5.36 -22.75
N MET A 66 -10.06 5.32 -21.92
CA MET A 66 -10.06 4.65 -20.62
C MET A 66 -10.98 3.42 -20.66
N HIS A 67 -10.43 2.25 -20.32
CA HIS A 67 -11.20 1.03 -20.14
C HIS A 67 -11.75 0.95 -18.72
N GLU A 68 -13.04 0.63 -18.64
CA GLU A 68 -13.72 0.40 -17.37
C GLU A 68 -13.34 -0.94 -16.73
N ARG A 69 -13.55 -1.04 -15.42
CA ARG A 69 -13.31 -2.30 -14.68
C ARG A 69 -14.26 -3.37 -15.22
N HIS A 70 -13.70 -4.47 -15.73
CA HIS A 70 -14.47 -5.60 -16.27
C HIS A 70 -13.74 -6.93 -16.01
N ARG A 71 -14.33 -8.04 -16.44
CA ARG A 71 -13.74 -9.38 -16.33
C ARG A 71 -13.40 -9.91 -17.70
N ILE A 72 -12.21 -10.46 -17.85
CA ILE A 72 -11.80 -11.18 -19.05
C ILE A 72 -11.78 -12.68 -18.73
N TYR A 73 -12.26 -13.49 -19.66
CA TYR A 73 -12.17 -14.95 -19.57
C TYR A 73 -11.03 -15.41 -20.47
N ARG A 74 -10.07 -16.11 -19.90
CA ARG A 74 -8.94 -16.68 -20.64
C ARG A 74 -9.01 -18.19 -20.59
N VAL A 75 -8.79 -18.82 -21.74
CA VAL A 75 -8.62 -20.27 -21.86
C VAL A 75 -7.26 -20.63 -21.28
N GLU A 76 -7.24 -21.29 -20.12
CA GLU A 76 -6.02 -21.78 -19.48
C GLU A 76 -5.63 -23.16 -20.02
N THR A 77 -6.63 -24.01 -20.29
CA THR A 77 -6.43 -25.30 -20.94
C THR A 77 -7.43 -25.47 -22.06
N THR A 78 -6.95 -25.76 -23.27
CA THR A 78 -7.82 -26.04 -24.43
C THR A 78 -8.48 -27.41 -24.29
N ALA A 79 -9.71 -27.53 -24.75
CA ALA A 79 -10.45 -28.79 -24.72
C ALA A 79 -9.77 -29.86 -25.58
N LYS A 80 -9.51 -31.04 -25.00
CA LYS A 80 -8.74 -32.14 -25.61
C LYS A 80 -9.48 -33.47 -25.48
N TRP A 81 -9.34 -34.35 -26.47
CA TRP A 81 -9.92 -35.70 -26.42
C TRP A 81 -9.35 -36.50 -25.24
N ASN A 82 -10.20 -37.29 -24.58
CA ASN A 82 -9.77 -38.17 -23.52
C ASN A 82 -9.13 -39.42 -24.12
N LEU A 83 -7.80 -39.53 -24.02
CA LEU A 83 -7.06 -40.71 -24.45
C LEU A 83 -7.01 -41.81 -23.37
N HIS A 84 -7.59 -41.56 -22.19
CA HIS A 84 -7.56 -42.46 -21.03
C HIS A 84 -8.98 -42.62 -20.43
N PRO A 85 -9.87 -43.37 -21.10
CA PRO A 85 -11.29 -43.46 -20.71
C PRO A 85 -11.53 -44.13 -19.36
N ASN A 86 -10.57 -44.92 -18.85
CA ASN A 86 -10.71 -45.66 -17.58
C ASN A 86 -10.20 -44.87 -16.36
N ASN A 87 -9.59 -43.70 -16.55
CA ASN A 87 -9.09 -42.88 -15.46
C ASN A 87 -10.18 -41.86 -15.06
N PRO A 88 -10.42 -41.59 -13.77
CA PRO A 88 -11.39 -40.57 -13.37
C PRO A 88 -11.03 -39.24 -14.03
N ALA A 89 -11.97 -38.69 -14.80
CA ALA A 89 -11.79 -37.42 -15.47
C ALA A 89 -11.57 -36.33 -14.42
N GLN A 90 -10.40 -35.68 -14.46
CA GLN A 90 -10.15 -34.50 -13.65
C GLN A 90 -10.94 -33.35 -14.26
N VAL A 91 -12.17 -33.14 -13.80
CA VAL A 91 -12.96 -31.97 -14.15
C VAL A 91 -12.25 -30.76 -13.56
N PRO A 92 -11.72 -29.84 -14.35
CA PRO A 92 -11.15 -28.63 -13.82
C PRO A 92 -12.31 -27.68 -13.54
N LEU A 93 -13.03 -27.95 -12.44
CA LEU A 93 -13.93 -26.96 -11.85
C LEU A 93 -13.07 -25.72 -11.64
N GLY A 94 -13.50 -24.59 -12.20
CA GLY A 94 -12.81 -23.30 -12.05
C GLY A 94 -12.56 -22.93 -10.57
N PRO A 95 -12.07 -21.72 -10.27
CA PRO A 95 -11.83 -21.32 -8.88
C PRO A 95 -13.07 -21.64 -8.06
N PRO A 96 -12.98 -22.47 -7.00
CA PRO A 96 -14.15 -22.87 -6.26
C PRO A 96 -14.76 -21.59 -5.69
N VAL A 97 -15.89 -21.16 -6.24
CA VAL A 97 -16.79 -20.27 -5.53
C VAL A 97 -17.34 -21.18 -4.45
N GLY A 98 -16.66 -21.18 -3.30
CA GLY A 98 -16.99 -22.06 -2.19
C GLY A 98 -18.46 -21.89 -1.86
N VAL A 99 -19.27 -22.89 -2.20
CA VAL A 99 -20.55 -23.08 -1.53
C VAL A 99 -20.14 -23.42 -0.10
N ILE A 100 -20.24 -22.43 0.78
CA ILE A 100 -20.00 -22.59 2.21
C ILE A 100 -21.11 -23.53 2.69
N ASP A 101 -20.79 -24.80 2.82
CA ASP A 101 -21.64 -25.77 3.48
C ASP A 101 -21.63 -25.47 5.00
N PRO A 102 -22.74 -25.04 5.60
CA PRO A 102 -22.81 -24.75 7.04
C PRO A 102 -22.60 -26.00 7.91
N ALA A 103 -22.65 -27.21 7.33
CA ALA A 103 -22.33 -28.46 8.03
C ALA A 103 -20.85 -28.84 7.96
N ARG A 104 -20.05 -28.20 7.09
CA ARG A 104 -18.62 -28.47 6.95
C ARG A 104 -17.86 -27.67 8.00
N ARG A 105 -17.75 -28.24 9.20
CA ARG A 105 -16.78 -27.77 10.20
C ARG A 105 -15.40 -27.76 9.53
N GLU A 106 -14.69 -26.64 9.65
CA GLU A 106 -13.30 -26.53 9.23
C GLU A 106 -12.55 -27.78 9.70
N THR A 107 -11.84 -28.43 8.78
CA THR A 107 -11.02 -29.61 9.03
C THR A 107 -10.26 -29.44 10.35
N PRO A 108 -10.12 -30.51 11.17
CA PRO A 108 -9.45 -30.41 12.46
C PRO A 108 -8.07 -29.79 12.24
N VAL A 109 -7.88 -28.58 12.75
CA VAL A 109 -6.62 -27.85 12.64
C VAL A 109 -5.60 -28.75 13.34
N ASN A 110 -4.64 -29.31 12.57
CA ASN A 110 -3.62 -30.19 13.13
C ASN A 110 -3.02 -29.51 14.36
N ALA A 111 -2.94 -30.20 15.50
CA ALA A 111 -2.49 -29.62 16.76
C ALA A 111 -1.11 -28.93 16.63
N GLU A 112 -0.28 -29.41 15.71
CA GLU A 112 0.99 -28.81 15.30
C GLU A 112 0.83 -27.41 14.69
N VAL A 113 -0.17 -27.18 13.84
CA VAL A 113 -0.45 -25.85 13.26
C VAL A 113 -0.89 -24.87 14.35
N LEU A 114 -1.72 -25.32 15.29
CA LEU A 114 -2.12 -24.48 16.43
C LEU A 114 -0.92 -24.15 17.34
N ALA A 115 -0.03 -25.12 17.58
CA ALA A 115 1.19 -24.90 18.34
C ALA A 115 2.13 -23.91 17.63
N GLU A 116 2.30 -24.02 16.32
CA GLU A 116 3.15 -23.14 15.54
C GLU A 116 2.57 -21.71 15.44
N VAL A 117 1.26 -21.56 15.26
CA VAL A 117 0.60 -20.23 15.30
C VAL A 117 0.79 -19.58 16.68
N ASN A 118 0.62 -20.34 17.76
CA ASN A 118 0.87 -19.81 19.10
C ASN A 118 2.34 -19.42 19.29
N ARG A 119 3.28 -20.24 18.80
CA ARG A 119 4.72 -19.92 18.82
C ARG A 119 5.03 -18.63 18.06
N GLN A 120 4.48 -18.46 16.87
CA GLN A 120 4.64 -17.24 16.07
C GLN A 120 4.05 -16.01 16.77
N LYS A 121 2.91 -16.17 17.44
CA LYS A 121 2.29 -15.10 18.22
C LYS A 121 3.19 -14.65 19.38
N PHE A 122 3.75 -15.59 20.15
CA PHE A 122 4.69 -15.28 21.22
C PHE A 122 5.97 -14.61 20.69
N ALA A 123 6.52 -15.11 19.57
CA ALA A 123 7.70 -14.52 18.95
C ALA A 123 7.43 -13.08 18.46
N THR A 124 6.27 -12.85 17.86
CA THR A 124 5.85 -11.51 17.41
C THR A 124 5.68 -10.56 18.59
N GLN A 125 5.08 -11.03 19.69
CA GLN A 125 4.89 -10.21 20.89
C GLN A 125 6.24 -9.82 21.53
N ALA A 126 7.18 -10.77 21.62
CA ALA A 126 8.53 -10.48 22.11
C ALA A 126 9.27 -9.46 21.21
N LEU A 127 9.08 -9.54 19.89
CA LEU A 127 9.66 -8.58 18.95
C LEU A 127 9.09 -7.17 19.15
N LEU A 128 7.77 -7.05 19.37
CA LEU A 128 7.12 -5.77 19.66
C LEU A 128 7.60 -5.16 20.99
N ASP A 129 7.79 -5.99 22.01
CA ASP A 129 8.35 -5.53 23.29
C ASP A 129 9.80 -5.06 23.14
N GLN A 130 10.57 -5.72 22.28
CA GLN A 130 11.94 -5.31 21.96
C GLN A 130 11.99 -4.00 21.16
N SER A 131 11.09 -3.81 20.19
CA SER A 131 11.03 -2.55 19.44
C SER A 131 10.64 -1.38 20.34
N ALA A 132 9.69 -1.58 21.26
CA ALA A 132 9.31 -0.55 22.22
C ALA A 132 10.49 -0.13 23.13
N LYS A 133 11.32 -1.08 23.56
CA LYS A 133 12.55 -0.79 24.31
C LYS A 133 13.56 -0.02 23.47
N LEU A 134 13.74 -0.40 22.20
CA LEU A 134 14.64 0.32 21.30
C LEU A 134 14.20 1.78 21.10
N ASP A 135 12.92 2.02 20.88
CA ASP A 135 12.37 3.37 20.74
C ASP A 135 12.59 4.22 22.01
N GLN A 136 12.44 3.60 23.19
CA GLN A 136 12.75 4.25 24.46
C GLN A 136 14.24 4.60 24.57
N THR A 137 15.14 3.68 24.20
CA THR A 137 16.59 3.95 24.25
C THR A 137 17.01 5.03 23.25
N LEU A 138 16.41 5.07 22.06
CA LEU A 138 16.66 6.13 21.07
C LEU A 138 16.17 7.48 21.57
N SER A 139 15.01 7.52 22.23
CA SER A 139 14.47 8.73 22.84
C SER A 139 15.41 9.25 23.93
N GLN A 140 15.86 8.39 24.84
CA GLN A 140 16.83 8.74 25.88
C GLN A 140 18.16 9.22 25.31
N LEU A 141 18.66 8.57 24.26
CA LEU A 141 19.88 8.98 23.59
C LEU A 141 19.73 10.37 22.94
N SER A 142 18.57 10.64 22.33
CA SER A 142 18.26 11.95 21.75
C SER A 142 18.21 13.07 22.80
N GLU A 143 17.67 12.77 23.99
CA GLU A 143 17.66 13.70 25.13
C GLU A 143 19.06 13.93 25.66
N ALA A 144 19.87 12.87 25.81
CA ALA A 144 21.27 12.97 26.21
C ALA A 144 22.09 13.83 25.22
N PHE A 145 21.85 13.70 23.91
CA PHE A 145 22.48 14.56 22.90
C PHE A 145 22.08 16.03 23.04
N ARG A 146 20.80 16.31 23.30
CA ARG A 146 20.34 17.69 23.56
C ARG A 146 20.98 18.28 24.80
N ALA A 147 21.06 17.51 25.89
CA ALA A 147 21.72 17.92 27.12
C ALA A 147 23.22 18.17 26.91
N ALA A 148 23.92 17.27 26.20
CA ALA A 148 25.34 17.42 25.88
C ALA A 148 25.60 18.68 25.04
N LYS A 149 24.73 18.97 24.06
CA LYS A 149 24.80 20.21 23.27
C LYS A 149 24.63 21.44 24.16
N GLN A 150 23.63 21.45 25.03
CA GLN A 150 23.38 22.56 25.94
C GLN A 150 24.56 22.80 26.90
N VAL A 151 25.18 21.74 27.43
CA VAL A 151 26.39 21.85 28.26
C VAL A 151 27.57 22.42 27.44
N GLY A 152 27.71 22.03 26.18
CA GLY A 152 28.68 22.62 25.26
C GLY A 152 28.48 24.13 25.07
N ASP A 153 27.24 24.56 24.86
CA ASP A 153 26.87 25.97 24.69
C ASP A 153 27.11 26.76 26.00
N GLN A 154 26.74 26.20 27.15
CA GLN A 154 27.01 26.80 28.47
C GLN A 154 28.51 26.94 28.73
N ASN A 155 29.32 25.92 28.42
CA ASN A 155 30.77 26.00 28.54
C ASN A 155 31.37 27.09 27.64
N ARG A 156 30.78 27.33 26.45
CA ARG A 156 31.21 28.43 25.59
C ARG A 156 30.91 29.78 26.22
N ILE A 157 29.70 29.97 26.74
CA ILE A 157 29.30 31.22 27.43
C ILE A 157 30.19 31.48 28.64
N LEU A 158 30.43 30.47 29.49
CA LEU A 158 31.30 30.59 30.66
C LEU A 158 32.73 30.99 30.27
N ARG A 159 33.26 30.46 29.16
CA ARG A 159 34.58 30.87 28.63
C ARG A 159 34.58 32.33 28.18
N ASP A 160 33.52 32.79 27.52
CA ASP A 160 33.39 34.18 27.11
C ASP A 160 33.30 35.11 28.34
N GLU A 161 32.51 34.74 29.34
CA GLU A 161 32.41 35.46 30.62
C GLU A 161 33.76 35.50 31.36
N LEU A 162 34.49 34.38 31.43
CA LEU A 162 35.83 34.33 32.00
C LEU A 162 36.80 35.28 31.25
N ALA A 163 36.76 35.31 29.92
CA ALA A 163 37.59 36.23 29.14
C ALA A 163 37.23 37.70 29.41
N THR A 164 35.95 38.03 29.57
CA THR A 164 35.52 39.40 29.90
C THR A 164 35.90 39.81 31.33
N THR A 165 35.79 38.90 32.30
CA THR A 165 36.17 39.17 33.69
C THR A 165 37.67 39.33 33.84
N GLN A 166 38.48 38.53 33.14
CA GLN A 166 39.93 38.73 33.06
C GLN A 166 40.30 40.12 32.55
N LYS A 167 39.68 40.57 31.44
CA LYS A 167 39.90 41.93 30.91
C LYS A 167 39.55 43.02 31.93
N ARG A 168 38.45 42.85 32.68
CA ARG A 168 38.04 43.81 33.72
C ARG A 168 39.06 43.87 34.86
N LEU A 169 39.61 42.73 35.28
CA LEU A 169 40.66 42.70 36.29
C LEU A 169 41.93 43.40 35.80
N GLU A 170 42.38 43.14 34.58
CA GLU A 170 43.53 43.82 33.98
C GLU A 170 43.33 45.35 33.93
N THR A 171 42.14 45.82 33.55
CA THR A 171 41.84 47.25 33.55
C THR A 171 41.89 47.87 34.95
N LEU A 172 41.34 47.19 35.95
CA LEU A 172 41.35 47.68 37.34
C LEU A 172 42.77 47.69 37.92
N GLU A 173 43.59 46.68 37.61
CA GLU A 173 45.00 46.64 38.01
C GLU A 173 45.80 47.80 37.38
N GLN A 174 45.55 48.11 36.11
CA GLN A 174 46.17 49.26 35.45
C GLN A 174 45.76 50.59 36.09
N GLU A 175 44.47 50.76 36.44
CA GLU A 175 43.99 51.95 37.13
C GLU A 175 44.61 52.10 38.53
N LEU A 176 44.73 51.01 39.28
CA LEU A 176 45.40 51.00 40.59
C LEU A 176 46.89 51.37 40.45
N ARG A 177 47.59 50.81 39.46
CA ARG A 177 48.99 51.16 39.19
C ARG A 177 49.17 52.63 38.83
N LYS A 178 48.28 53.19 37.99
CA LYS A 178 48.30 54.62 37.66
C LYS A 178 48.11 55.47 38.92
N LYS A 179 47.10 55.16 39.74
CA LYS A 179 46.87 55.87 41.01
C LYS A 179 48.05 55.78 41.97
N GLN A 180 48.71 54.63 42.05
CA GLN A 180 49.94 54.47 42.84
C GLN A 180 51.10 55.30 42.29
N ALA A 181 51.29 55.34 40.96
CA ALA A 181 52.31 56.17 40.33
C ALA A 181 52.04 57.67 40.53
N ASP A 182 50.79 58.11 40.39
CA ASP A 182 50.38 59.50 40.63
C ASP A 182 50.59 59.89 42.10
N ALA A 183 50.32 58.99 43.05
CA ALA A 183 50.59 59.21 44.47
C ALA A 183 52.09 59.36 44.78
N LEU A 184 52.96 58.58 44.11
CA LEU A 184 54.42 58.69 44.24
C LEU A 184 54.99 59.98 43.61
N ILE A 185 54.34 60.51 42.57
CA ILE A 185 54.71 61.79 41.95
C ILE A 185 54.22 62.97 42.80
N GLY A 186 53.00 62.90 43.35
CA GLY A 186 52.42 63.93 44.21
C GLY A 186 53.21 64.18 45.50
N THR A 187 53.82 63.14 46.09
CA THR A 187 54.68 63.30 47.28
C THR A 187 56.02 64.00 47.00
N ASN A 188 56.47 64.04 45.74
CA ASN A 188 57.74 64.71 45.38
C ASN A 188 57.58 66.19 45.02
N GLN A 189 56.35 66.68 44.79
CA GLN A 189 56.12 68.11 44.52
C GLN A 189 55.97 68.96 45.79
N ASP A 190 55.68 68.36 46.94
CA ASP A 190 55.44 69.11 48.20
C ASP A 190 56.72 69.44 48.99
N THR A 191 57.90 68.94 48.59
CA THR A 191 59.17 69.21 49.29
C THR A 191 60.08 70.23 48.59
N THR A 192 59.66 70.81 47.46
CA THR A 192 60.53 71.70 46.66
C THR A 192 60.23 73.21 46.82
N ASN A 193 59.23 73.60 47.63
CA ASN A 193 58.87 75.01 47.84
C ASN A 193 58.78 75.38 49.33
N GLN A 194 59.91 75.41 50.03
CA GLN A 194 60.06 76.21 51.25
C GLN A 194 61.43 76.92 51.23
N TRP A 195 61.42 78.17 50.76
CA TRP A 195 62.41 79.22 51.03
C TRP A 195 61.68 80.37 51.72
#